data_AF-A0AAV1KY87-F1
#
_entry.id   AF-A0AAV1KY87-F1
#
_cell.length_a   1.000
_cell.length_b   1.000
_cell.length_c   1.000
_cell.angle_alpha   90.00
_cell.angle_beta   90.00
_cell.angle_gamma   90.00
#
_symmetry.space_group_name_H-M   'P 1'
#
loop_
_entity.id
_entity.type
_entity.pdbx_description
1 polymer ?
#
loop_
_entity_poly.entity_id
_entity_poly.type
_entity_poly.pdbx_seq_one_letter_code
_entity_poly.pdbx_strand_id
1 'polypeptide(L)' 'MTRHCIKCLSAGRCLPVLCFHLFHVYGLISHFKLDAVKVWKLFSLIEEGYHSTNPYHNSVHAADVTQAMHCFLQQKR' A
#
# COMPACT_ATOMS: atom_id res chain seq x y z
N MET A 1 0.37 17.11 -8.98
CA MET A 1 -0.73 16.12 -8.75
C MET A 1 -0.06 14.92 -8.09
N THR A 2 -0.26 14.51 -6.84
CA THR A 2 -1.46 13.87 -6.27
C THR A 2 -1.18 13.47 -4.80
N ARG A 3 -1.26 14.39 -3.82
CA ARG A 3 -1.32 13.98 -2.39
C ARG A 3 -2.76 13.75 -1.89
N HIS A 4 -3.75 14.35 -2.57
CA HIS A 4 -5.17 14.27 -2.19
C HIS A 4 -5.98 13.22 -2.97
N CYS A 5 -5.48 12.71 -4.10
CA CYS A 5 -6.30 11.92 -5.03
C CYS A 5 -6.49 10.45 -4.60
N ILE A 6 -5.51 9.84 -3.93
CA ILE A 6 -5.56 8.41 -3.59
C ILE A 6 -6.66 8.15 -2.54
N LYS A 7 -6.84 9.05 -1.56
CA LYS A 7 -7.83 8.88 -0.49
C LYS A 7 -9.28 8.81 -0.99
N CYS A 8 -9.61 9.56 -2.05
CA CYS A 8 -10.97 9.59 -2.62
C CYS A 8 -11.24 8.42 -3.58
N LEU A 9 -10.22 7.86 -4.23
CA LEU A 9 -10.40 6.81 -5.24
C LEU A 9 -10.45 5.40 -4.67
N SER A 10 -9.94 5.17 -3.45
CA SER A 10 -9.85 3.81 -2.85
C SER A 10 -10.93 3.48 -1.82
N ALA A 11 -12.01 4.27 -1.71
CA ALA A 11 -13.05 4.09 -0.68
C ALA A 11 -12.51 3.95 0.77
N GLY A 12 -11.39 4.62 1.07
CA GLY A 12 -10.71 4.52 2.37
C GLY A 12 -9.73 3.35 2.53
N ARG A 13 -9.62 2.44 1.56
CA ARG A 13 -8.67 1.30 1.57
C ARG A 13 -7.43 1.52 0.71
N CYS A 14 -6.72 2.62 0.96
CA CYS A 14 -5.59 3.01 0.12
C CYS A 14 -4.37 2.09 0.30
N LEU A 15 -4.12 1.63 1.53
CA LEU A 15 -2.93 0.86 1.87
C LEU A 15 -2.92 -0.55 1.24
N PRO A 16 -3.98 -1.38 1.38
CA PRO A 16 -3.95 -2.74 0.85
C PRO A 16 -3.97 -2.77 -0.68
N VAL A 17 -4.69 -1.83 -1.31
CA VAL A 17 -4.72 -1.69 -2.76
C VAL A 17 -3.32 -1.35 -3.29
N LEU A 18 -2.65 -0.36 -2.69
CA LEU A 18 -1.30 0.03 -3.09
C LEU A 18 -0.30 -1.11 -2.88
N CYS A 19 -0.29 -1.73 -1.70
CA CYS A 19 0.62 -2.83 -1.39
C CYS A 19 0.42 -4.01 -2.34
N PHE A 20 -0.83 -4.42 -2.59
CA PHE A 20 -1.14 -5.52 -3.50
C PHE A 20 -0.72 -5.20 -4.93
N HIS A 21 -1.01 -3.99 -5.41
CA HIS A 21 -0.58 -3.53 -6.73
C HIS A 21 0.95 -3.57 -6.89
N LEU A 22 1.70 -3.01 -5.92
CA LEU A 22 3.16 -3.00 -5.96
C LEU A 22 3.74 -4.42 -5.89
N PHE A 23 3.19 -5.30 -5.07
CA PHE A 23 3.61 -6.71 -5.02
C PHE A 23 3.43 -7.40 -6.37
N HIS A 24 2.39 -7.03 -7.12
CA HIS A 24 2.16 -7.51 -8.48
C HIS A 24 3.16 -6.91 -9.48
N VAL A 25 3.38 -5.59 -9.43
CA VAL A 25 4.32 -4.85 -10.31
C VAL A 25 5.75 -5.36 -10.15
N TYR A 26 6.19 -5.61 -8.91
CA TYR A 26 7.51 -6.16 -8.62
C TYR A 26 7.60 -7.68 -8.80
N GLY A 27 6.50 -8.36 -9.17
CA GLY A 27 6.47 -9.81 -9.36
C GLY A 27 6.68 -10.64 -8.08
N LEU A 28 6.56 -10.03 -6.90
CA LEU A 28 6.89 -10.65 -5.62
C LEU A 28 5.96 -11.81 -5.28
N ILE A 29 4.69 -11.72 -5.68
CA ILE A 29 3.71 -12.81 -5.47
C ILE A 29 4.19 -14.10 -6.15
N SER A 30 4.60 -13.99 -7.42
CA SER A 30 5.12 -15.13 -8.19
C SER A 30 6.47 -15.60 -7.67
N HIS A 31 7.40 -14.65 -7.46
CA HIS A 31 8.76 -14.94 -7.02
C HIS A 31 8.80 -15.75 -5.72
N PHE A 32 7.98 -15.35 -4.73
CA PHE A 32 7.90 -16.03 -3.44
C PHE A 32 6.81 -17.11 -3.37
N LYS A 33 6.12 -17.41 -4.48
CA LYS A 33 5.03 -18.39 -4.54
C LYS A 33 3.93 -18.14 -3.49
N LEU A 34 3.55 -16.88 -3.34
CA LEU A 34 2.55 -16.45 -2.37
C LEU A 34 1.14 -16.66 -2.91
N ASP A 35 0.23 -17.03 -2.02
CA ASP A 35 -1.20 -17.07 -2.30
C ASP A 35 -1.77 -15.64 -2.32
N ALA A 36 -2.30 -15.22 -3.47
CA ALA A 36 -2.79 -13.86 -3.67
C ALA A 36 -3.93 -13.47 -2.71
N VAL A 37 -4.80 -14.42 -2.35
CA VAL A 37 -5.91 -14.18 -1.41
C VAL A 37 -5.36 -13.95 0.00
N LYS A 38 -4.37 -14.75 0.42
CA LYS A 38 -3.69 -14.55 1.70
C LYS A 38 -2.93 -13.22 1.75
N VAL A 39 -2.27 -12.83 0.66
CA VAL A 39 -1.57 -11.53 0.57
C VAL A 39 -2.56 -10.37 0.69
N TRP A 40 -3.68 -10.41 -0.03
CA TRP A 40 -4.73 -9.40 0.08
C TRP A 40 -5.29 -9.30 1.51
N LYS A 41 -5.57 -10.45 2.14
CA LYS A 41 -6.04 -10.52 3.53
C LYS A 41 -5.01 -9.96 4.50
N LEU A 42 -3.72 -10.27 4.31
CA LEU A 42 -2.65 -9.72 5.13
C LEU A 42 -2.62 -8.20 5.08
N PHE A 43 -2.62 -7.59 3.89
CA PHE A 43 -2.60 -6.13 3.80
C PHE A 43 -3.88 -5.47 4.34
N SER A 44 -5.02 -6.14 4.19
CA SER A 44 -6.29 -5.69 4.80
C SER A 44 -6.18 -5.62 6.32
N LEU A 45 -5.62 -6.67 6.95
CA LEU A 45 -5.38 -6.72 8.39
C LEU A 45 -4.35 -5.69 8.86
N ILE A 46 -3.31 -5.42 8.07
CA ILE A 46 -2.33 -4.37 8.38
C ILE A 46 -2.99 -2.99 8.40
N GLU A 47 -3.85 -2.68 7.42
CA GLU A 47 -4.59 -1.41 7.39
C GLU A 47 -5.53 -1.26 8.60
N GLU A 48 -6.24 -2.33 8.96
CA GLU A 48 -7.12 -2.37 10.14
C GLU A 48 -6.35 -2.16 11.45
N GLY A 49 -5.06 -2.50 11.48
CA GLY A 49 -4.18 -2.23 12.62
C GLY A 49 -3.79 -0.76 12.80
N TYR A 50 -4.07 0.12 11.84
CA TYR A 50 -3.81 1.55 11.99
C TYR A 50 -5.00 2.29 12.60
N HIS A 51 -4.74 3.11 13.61
CA HIS A 51 -5.76 3.96 14.21
C HIS A 51 -6.10 5.16 13.31
N SER A 52 -7.31 5.16 12.75
CA SER A 52 -7.81 6.26 11.89
C SER A 52 -7.95 7.59 12.62
N THR A 53 -8.10 7.56 13.94
CA THR A 53 -8.17 8.74 14.81
C THR A 53 -6.80 9.37 15.08
N ASN A 54 -5.69 8.68 14.77
CA ASN A 54 -4.38 9.29 14.86
C ASN A 54 -4.24 10.36 13.77
N PRO A 55 -3.97 11.63 14.11
CA PRO A 55 -3.93 12.72 13.15
C PRO A 55 -2.83 12.56 12.10
N TYR A 56 -1.80 11.76 12.38
CA TYR A 56 -0.67 11.55 11.47
C TYR A 56 -0.37 10.08 11.22
N HIS A 57 -0.15 9.25 12.25
CA HIS A 57 0.22 7.84 12.09
C HIS A 57 -0.99 6.93 11.85
N ASN A 58 -1.69 7.18 10.75
CA ASN A 58 -2.79 6.35 10.26
C ASN A 58 -2.39 5.64 8.94
N SER A 59 -3.30 4.83 8.40
CA SER A 59 -3.04 4.03 7.19
C SER A 59 -2.71 4.87 5.95
N VAL A 60 -3.14 6.14 5.90
CA VAL A 60 -2.79 7.05 4.80
C VAL A 60 -1.31 7.39 4.83
N HIS A 61 -0.75 7.64 6.03
CA HIS A 61 0.68 7.89 6.16
C HIS A 61 1.50 6.66 5.76
N ALA A 62 1.07 5.45 6.15
CA ALA A 62 1.71 4.21 5.71
C ALA A 62 1.69 4.04 4.19
N ALA A 63 0.59 4.42 3.54
CA ALA A 63 0.49 4.39 2.08
C ALA A 63 1.42 5.41 1.41
N ASP A 64 1.51 6.64 1.94
CA ASP A 64 2.43 7.69 1.44
C ASP A 64 3.89 7.24 1.52
N VAL A 65 4.31 6.67 2.66
CA VAL A 65 5.67 6.12 2.83
C VAL A 65 5.92 4.97 1.86
N THR A 66 4.97 4.05 1.69
CA THR A 66 5.10 2.93 0.75
C THR A 66 5.27 3.43 -0.69
N GLN A 67 4.50 4.44 -1.10
CA GLN A 67 4.58 5.05 -2.43
C GLN A 67 5.92 5.79 -2.62
N ALA A 68 6.40 6.51 -1.60
CA ALA A 68 7.70 7.16 -1.65
C ALA A 68 8.84 6.15 -1.81
N MET A 69 8.80 5.02 -1.10
CA MET A 69 9.77 3.94 -1.26
C MET A 69 9.74 3.35 -2.67
N HIS A 70 8.54 3.14 -3.25
CA HIS A 70 8.42 2.75 -4.64
C HIS A 70 9.11 3.76 -5.59
N CYS A 71 8.89 5.06 -5.40
CA CYS A 71 9.57 6.10 -6.18
C CYS A 71 11.10 6.02 -6.06
N PHE A 72 11.63 5.86 -4.85
CA PHE A 72 13.08 5.71 -4.67
C PHE A 72 13.64 4.48 -5.37
N LEU A 73 12.92 3.35 -5.35
CA LEU A 73 13.32 2.14 -6.09
C LEU A 73 13.26 2.29 -7.61
N GLN A 74 12.47 3.24 -8.12
CA GLN A 74 12.35 3.52 -9.56
C GLN A 74 13.30 4.62 -10.06
N GLN A 75 14.00 5.33 -9.16
CA GLN A 75 14.97 6.33 -9.57
C GLN A 75 16.13 5.64 -10.33
N LYS A 76 16.30 6.02 -11.60
CA LYS A 76 17.49 5.65 -12.36
C LYS A 76 18.70 6.32 -11.72
N ARG A 77 19.79 5.56 -11.58
CA ARG A 77 21.09 6.13 -11.23
C ARG A 77 21.59 7.06 -12.33
#